data_AF-A0A529HLZ1-F1
#
_entry.id   AF-A0A529HLZ1-F1
#
_cell.length_a   1.000
_cell.length_b   1.000
_cell.length_c   1.000
_cell.angle_alpha   90.00
_cell.angle_beta   90.00
_cell.angle_gamma   90.00
#
_symmetry.space_group_name_H-M   'P 1'
#
loop_
_entity.id
_entity.type
_entity.pdbx_description
1 polymer ?
#
loop_
_entity_poly.entity_id
_entity_poly.type
_entity_poly.pdbx_seq_one_letter_code
_entity_poly.pdbx_strand_id
1 'polypeptide(L)'
;ARTRAGEELNLVDRDRFELCWIVDFPFFEWNEEEKKIDFAHNPFSMPQGGIEALGGEDLLGIKAFQYDMVCNGFEIASGGIRNHLPETMVKAFETVGLDRATVEERFGGLYRAFQYGAPPHGGMAAGIDRIVMLLVGAKNLREVTMFPMNQQAYDLLMNAPSEATPQQLRELSLRVAVAKKD
;
A
#
# COMPACT_ATOMS: atom_id res chain seq x y z
N ALA A 1 24.18 2.33 -1.44
CA ALA A 1 25.62 1.94 -1.41
C ALA A 1 25.83 0.54 -1.99
N ARG A 2 25.26 -0.52 -1.40
CA ARG A 2 25.40 -1.92 -1.88
C ARG A 2 25.11 -2.09 -3.38
N THR A 3 23.92 -1.69 -3.85
CA THR A 3 23.50 -1.87 -5.24
C THR A 3 24.44 -1.18 -6.22
N ARG A 4 24.73 0.11 -5.96
CA ARG A 4 25.67 0.90 -6.76
C ARG A 4 27.06 0.26 -6.87
N ALA A 5 27.60 -0.23 -5.76
CA ALA A 5 28.90 -0.92 -5.78
C ALA A 5 28.84 -2.21 -6.62
N GLY A 6 27.75 -2.98 -6.54
CA GLY A 6 27.54 -4.15 -7.37
C GLY A 6 27.47 -3.83 -8.87
N GLU A 7 26.85 -2.71 -9.24
CA GLU A 7 26.78 -2.25 -10.63
C GLU A 7 28.13 -1.74 -11.14
N GLU A 8 28.81 -0.88 -10.37
CA GLU A 8 30.12 -0.29 -10.73
C GLU A 8 31.22 -1.35 -10.83
N LEU A 9 31.18 -2.39 -10.00
CA LEU A 9 32.12 -3.52 -10.02
C LEU A 9 31.68 -4.66 -10.96
N ASN A 10 30.59 -4.48 -11.71
CA ASN A 10 30.03 -5.47 -12.64
C ASN A 10 29.75 -6.85 -12.01
N LEU A 11 29.24 -6.85 -10.77
CA LEU A 11 28.88 -8.06 -10.01
C LEU A 11 27.42 -8.48 -10.21
N VAL A 12 26.60 -7.62 -10.82
CA VAL A 12 25.18 -7.89 -11.10
C VAL A 12 25.06 -8.65 -12.42
N ASP A 13 24.52 -9.87 -12.35
CA ASP A 13 24.09 -10.64 -13.51
C ASP A 13 22.82 -10.01 -14.10
N ARG A 14 22.90 -9.49 -15.34
CA ARG A 14 21.82 -8.73 -15.98
C ARG A 14 20.89 -9.60 -16.84
N ASP A 15 21.29 -10.84 -17.10
CA ASP A 15 20.53 -11.78 -17.95
C ASP A 15 19.69 -12.76 -17.12
N ARG A 16 19.66 -12.57 -15.79
CA ARG A 16 18.96 -13.43 -14.84
C ARG A 16 17.84 -12.69 -14.09
N PHE A 17 16.73 -13.39 -13.89
CA PHE A 17 15.67 -12.97 -12.97
C PHE A 17 15.83 -13.73 -11.66
N GLU A 18 16.13 -12.98 -10.59
CA GLU A 18 16.23 -13.48 -9.23
C GLU A 18 14.96 -13.11 -8.47
N LEU A 19 14.18 -14.12 -8.12
CA LEU A 19 12.92 -13.93 -7.40
C LEU A 19 13.03 -14.40 -5.95
N CYS A 20 12.42 -13.64 -5.04
CA CYS A 20 12.22 -14.07 -3.68
C CYS A 20 10.87 -13.61 -3.13
N TRP A 21 10.41 -14.32 -2.10
CA TRP A 21 9.33 -13.86 -1.25
C TRP A 21 9.90 -13.18 -0.03
N ILE A 22 9.39 -11.99 0.27
CA ILE A 22 9.56 -11.36 1.57
C ILE A 22 8.27 -11.64 2.35
N VAL A 23 8.41 -12.19 3.55
CA VAL A 23 7.30 -12.57 4.43
C VAL A 23 7.60 -12.05 5.83
N ASP A 24 6.67 -12.26 6.77
CA ASP A 24 6.84 -11.86 8.17
C ASP A 24 7.06 -10.36 8.36
N PHE A 25 6.33 -9.56 7.59
CA PHE A 25 6.29 -8.11 7.79
C PHE A 25 5.74 -7.76 9.18
N PRO A 26 6.20 -6.68 9.81
CA PRO A 26 5.57 -6.14 11.01
C PRO A 26 4.10 -5.84 10.77
N PHE A 27 3.26 -6.10 11.77
CA PHE A 27 1.85 -5.71 11.74
C PHE A 27 1.69 -4.24 12.14
N PHE A 28 2.45 -3.82 13.16
CA PHE A 28 2.53 -2.46 13.62
C PHE A 28 3.94 -1.90 13.44
N GLU A 29 4.05 -0.58 13.35
CA GLU A 29 5.30 0.16 13.39
C GLU A 29 5.20 1.35 14.34
N TRP A 30 6.35 1.83 14.81
CA TRP A 30 6.43 3.07 15.57
C TRP A 30 6.54 4.25 14.61
N ASN A 31 5.53 5.12 14.62
CA ASN A 31 5.55 6.36 13.87
C ASN A 31 6.34 7.42 14.66
N GLU A 32 7.53 7.78 14.16
CA GLU A 32 8.41 8.74 14.81
C GLU A 32 7.91 10.18 14.77
N GLU A 33 7.10 10.55 13.79
CA GLU A 33 6.56 11.91 13.62
C GLU A 33 5.41 12.15 14.61
N GLU A 34 4.46 11.22 14.64
CA GLU A 34 3.26 11.28 15.47
C GLU A 34 3.46 10.72 16.88
N LYS A 35 4.63 10.12 17.15
CA LYS A 35 5.01 9.48 18.43
C LYS A 35 3.96 8.49 18.93
N LYS A 36 3.48 7.63 18.02
CA LYS A 36 2.46 6.60 18.30
C LYS A 36 2.70 5.33 17.50
N ILE A 37 2.04 4.25 17.90
CA ILE A 37 1.96 3.03 17.11
C ILE A 37 1.00 3.25 15.95
N ASP A 38 1.38 2.80 14.75
CA ASP A 38 0.56 2.79 13.54
C ASP A 38 0.65 1.42 12.84
N PHE A 39 -0.19 1.18 11.85
CA PHE A 39 -0.08 0.00 11.00
C PHE A 39 1.11 0.13 10.06
N ALA A 40 1.95 -0.90 9.99
CA ALA A 40 3.13 -0.88 9.11
C ALA A 40 2.75 -0.91 7.62
N HIS A 41 1.63 -1.54 7.28
CA HIS A 41 1.19 -1.68 5.89
C HIS A 41 -0.33 -1.58 5.76
N ASN A 42 -1.02 -2.72 5.63
CA ASN A 42 -2.46 -2.75 5.42
C ASN A 42 -3.20 -3.01 6.74
N PRO A 43 -4.07 -2.10 7.20
CA PRO A 43 -4.78 -2.25 8.48
C PRO A 43 -5.78 -3.43 8.49
N PHE A 44 -6.09 -4.01 7.33
CA PHE A 44 -6.98 -5.15 7.18
C PHE A 44 -6.24 -6.48 7.03
N SER A 45 -4.91 -6.51 7.16
CA SER A 45 -4.16 -7.76 7.21
C SER A 45 -4.49 -8.54 8.48
N MET A 46 -4.41 -9.88 8.42
CA MET A 46 -4.58 -10.72 9.59
C MET A 46 -3.26 -10.70 10.41
N PRO A 47 -3.29 -10.34 11.71
CA PRO A 47 -2.12 -10.49 12.56
C PRO A 47 -1.82 -11.98 12.79
N GLN A 48 -0.55 -12.35 12.77
CA GLN A 48 -0.12 -13.69 13.18
C GLN A 48 -0.45 -13.87 14.67
N GLY A 49 -1.15 -14.96 15.02
CA GLY A 49 -1.72 -15.16 16.36
C GLY A 49 -3.10 -14.53 16.59
N GLY A 50 -3.67 -13.85 15.59
CA GLY A 50 -5.04 -13.33 15.65
C GLY A 50 -5.27 -12.33 16.79
N ILE A 51 -6.48 -12.36 17.37
CA ILE A 51 -6.88 -11.41 18.42
C ILE A 51 -6.07 -11.53 19.72
N GLU A 52 -5.48 -12.71 19.98
CA GLU A 52 -4.67 -12.98 21.16
C GLU A 52 -3.35 -12.21 21.10
N ALA A 53 -2.72 -12.16 19.93
CA ALA A 53 -1.48 -11.39 19.72
C ALA A 53 -1.66 -9.90 20.06
N LEU A 54 -2.84 -9.35 19.77
CA LEU A 54 -3.19 -7.95 20.07
C LEU A 54 -3.40 -7.66 21.57
N GLY A 55 -3.38 -8.68 22.43
CA GLY A 55 -3.49 -8.51 23.89
C GLY A 55 -2.17 -8.53 24.65
N GLY A 56 -1.04 -8.76 23.96
CA GLY A 56 0.29 -8.83 24.58
C GLY A 56 0.94 -7.46 24.80
N GLU A 57 2.04 -7.45 25.56
CA GLU A 57 2.83 -6.23 25.80
C GLU A 57 3.72 -5.86 24.60
N ASP A 58 4.16 -6.85 23.80
CA ASP A 58 5.00 -6.63 22.62
C ASP A 58 4.16 -6.51 21.34
N LEU A 59 3.59 -5.32 21.13
CA LEU A 59 2.78 -5.03 19.94
C LEU A 59 3.65 -4.90 18.68
N LEU A 60 4.87 -4.37 18.79
CA LEU A 60 5.77 -4.15 17.64
C LEU A 60 6.41 -5.46 17.14
N GLY A 61 6.47 -6.49 17.97
CA GLY A 61 6.88 -7.84 17.57
C GLY A 61 5.82 -8.63 16.79
N ILE A 62 4.57 -8.14 16.74
CA ILE A 62 3.50 -8.81 16.00
C ILE A 62 3.80 -8.77 14.50
N LYS A 63 3.77 -9.94 13.87
CA LYS A 63 3.91 -10.08 12.43
C LYS A 63 2.54 -10.10 11.75
N ALA A 64 2.47 -9.65 10.51
CA ALA A 64 1.31 -9.79 9.64
C ALA A 64 1.41 -11.06 8.80
N PHE A 65 0.26 -11.65 8.43
CA PHE A 65 0.20 -12.56 7.29
C PHE A 65 0.25 -11.79 5.96
N GLN A 66 1.32 -11.04 5.77
CA GLN A 66 1.59 -10.22 4.58
C GLN A 66 2.85 -10.73 3.89
N TYR A 67 2.89 -10.58 2.57
CA TYR A 67 3.98 -11.06 1.74
C TYR A 67 4.14 -10.22 0.47
N ASP A 68 5.39 -10.07 0.04
CA ASP A 68 5.76 -9.41 -1.21
C ASP A 68 6.57 -10.37 -2.08
N MET A 69 6.30 -10.36 -3.38
CA MET A 69 7.16 -10.98 -4.38
C MET A 69 8.11 -9.92 -4.94
N VAL A 70 9.41 -10.19 -4.83
CA VAL A 70 10.46 -9.30 -5.33
C VAL A 70 11.19 -9.99 -6.47
N CYS A 71 11.49 -9.24 -7.54
CA CYS A 71 12.32 -9.67 -8.65
C CYS A 71 13.42 -8.64 -8.89
N ASN A 72 14.69 -9.06 -8.84
CA ASN A 72 15.85 -8.19 -9.08
C ASN A 72 15.85 -6.89 -8.24
N GLY A 73 15.34 -6.96 -7.01
CA GLY A 73 15.26 -5.80 -6.10
C GLY A 73 14.02 -4.91 -6.28
N PHE A 74 13.13 -5.26 -7.20
CA PHE A 74 11.84 -4.59 -7.39
C PHE A 74 10.71 -5.43 -6.79
N GLU A 75 9.88 -4.82 -5.95
CA GLU A 75 8.59 -5.39 -5.56
C GLU A 75 7.69 -5.49 -6.80
N ILE A 76 7.28 -6.70 -7.18
CA ILE A 76 6.44 -6.96 -8.37
C ILE A 76 5.04 -7.43 -8.01
N ALA A 77 4.81 -7.87 -6.78
CA ALA A 77 3.49 -8.13 -6.25
C ALA A 77 3.50 -7.99 -4.72
N SER A 78 2.37 -7.59 -4.15
CA SER A 78 2.16 -7.56 -2.71
C SER A 78 0.79 -8.14 -2.37
N GLY A 79 0.70 -8.88 -1.27
CA GLY A 79 -0.50 -9.57 -0.87
C GLY A 79 -0.51 -9.93 0.60
N GLY A 80 -1.62 -10.49 1.04
CA GLY A 80 -1.78 -10.91 2.42
C GLY A 80 -3.06 -11.68 2.66
N ILE A 81 -3.09 -12.37 3.80
CA ILE A 81 -4.31 -12.91 4.38
C ILE A 81 -5.02 -11.77 5.09
N ARG A 82 -6.31 -11.62 4.82
CA ARG A 82 -7.12 -10.53 5.34
C ARG A 82 -7.79 -10.95 6.63
N ASN A 83 -7.91 -10.01 7.54
CA ASN A 83 -8.77 -10.18 8.69
C ASN A 83 -10.23 -10.26 8.21
N HIS A 84 -10.95 -11.25 8.74
CA HIS A 84 -12.37 -11.50 8.46
C HIS A 84 -13.20 -11.52 9.76
N LEU A 85 -12.57 -11.23 10.91
CA LEU A 85 -13.17 -11.25 12.23
C LEU A 85 -13.40 -9.80 12.71
N PRO A 86 -14.67 -9.37 12.93
CA PRO A 86 -14.98 -8.00 13.36
C PRO A 86 -14.24 -7.58 14.63
N GLU A 87 -14.25 -8.44 15.65
CA GLU A 87 -13.63 -8.13 16.95
C GLU A 87 -12.10 -8.03 16.86
N THR A 88 -11.46 -8.82 15.99
CA THR A 88 -10.02 -8.68 15.71
C THR A 88 -9.73 -7.36 15.02
N MET A 89 -10.61 -6.93 14.10
CA MET A 89 -10.45 -5.66 13.38
C MET A 89 -10.52 -4.50 14.36
N VAL A 90 -11.59 -4.46 15.16
CA VAL A 90 -11.83 -3.40 16.15
C VAL A 90 -10.66 -3.31 17.12
N LYS A 91 -10.22 -4.45 17.68
CA LYS A 91 -9.09 -4.45 18.62
C LYS A 91 -7.79 -3.93 17.99
N ALA A 92 -7.50 -4.30 16.73
CA ALA A 92 -6.31 -3.82 16.04
C ALA A 92 -6.36 -2.30 15.80
N PHE A 93 -7.53 -1.78 15.41
CA PHE A 93 -7.72 -0.34 15.24
C PHE A 93 -7.68 0.44 16.57
N GLU A 94 -8.22 -0.14 17.65
CA GLU A 94 -8.13 0.44 19.00
C GLU A 94 -6.67 0.61 19.43
N THR A 95 -5.79 -0.34 19.08
CA THR A 95 -4.35 -0.25 19.36
C THR A 95 -3.68 0.97 18.73
N VAL A 96 -4.15 1.43 17.56
CA VAL A 96 -3.65 2.64 16.90
C VAL A 96 -4.49 3.90 17.22
N GLY A 97 -5.38 3.81 18.21
CA GLY A 97 -6.15 4.94 18.73
C GLY A 97 -7.48 5.21 18.00
N LEU A 98 -8.00 4.25 17.23
CA LEU A 98 -9.30 4.35 16.57
C LEU A 98 -10.32 3.46 17.28
N ASP A 99 -11.28 4.07 17.97
CA ASP A 99 -12.32 3.36 18.70
C ASP A 99 -13.33 2.66 17.76
N ARG A 100 -14.12 1.75 18.33
CA ARG A 100 -15.16 1.02 17.57
C ARG A 100 -16.09 1.94 16.79
N ALA A 101 -16.54 3.05 17.40
CA ALA A 101 -17.46 3.97 16.75
C ALA A 101 -16.84 4.58 15.49
N THR A 102 -15.56 4.99 15.56
CA THR A 102 -14.82 5.51 14.41
C THR A 102 -14.61 4.45 13.33
N VAL A 103 -14.32 3.20 13.72
CA VAL A 103 -14.18 2.08 12.77
C VAL A 103 -15.50 1.81 12.05
N GLU A 104 -16.61 1.79 12.77
CA GLU A 104 -17.95 1.58 12.20
C GLU A 104 -18.38 2.73 11.28
N GLU A 105 -18.03 3.97 11.62
CA GLU A 105 -18.32 5.13 10.78
C GLU A 105 -17.52 5.10 9.48
N ARG A 106 -16.19 4.88 9.56
CA ARG A 106 -15.30 4.92 8.39
C ARG A 106 -15.37 3.68 7.52
N PHE A 107 -15.57 2.51 8.12
CA PHE A 107 -15.51 1.21 7.44
C PHE A 107 -16.80 0.39 7.59
N GLY A 108 -17.94 1.03 7.87
CA GLY A 108 -19.20 0.35 8.20
C GLY A 108 -19.73 -0.62 7.15
N GLY A 109 -19.40 -0.42 5.86
CA GLY A 109 -19.71 -1.41 4.82
C GLY A 109 -18.97 -2.73 5.03
N LEU A 110 -17.66 -2.66 5.24
CA LEU A 110 -16.79 -3.82 5.47
C LEU A 110 -17.07 -4.48 6.81
N TYR A 111 -17.17 -3.69 7.89
CA TYR A 111 -17.44 -4.20 9.23
C TYR A 111 -18.74 -5.00 9.30
N ARG A 112 -19.83 -4.48 8.71
CA ARG A 112 -21.11 -5.21 8.64
C ARG A 112 -21.00 -6.47 7.79
N ALA A 113 -20.29 -6.44 6.67
CA ALA A 113 -20.11 -7.63 5.84
C ALA A 113 -19.45 -8.79 6.60
N PHE A 114 -18.48 -8.51 7.48
CA PHE A 114 -17.82 -9.52 8.30
C PHE A 114 -18.75 -10.18 9.32
N GLN A 115 -19.80 -9.49 9.79
CA GLN A 115 -20.79 -10.04 10.72
C GLN A 115 -21.69 -11.12 10.09
N TYR A 116 -21.75 -11.19 8.75
CA TYR A 116 -22.53 -12.21 8.03
C TYR A 116 -21.70 -13.46 7.66
N GLY A 117 -20.57 -13.69 8.33
CA GLY A 117 -19.74 -14.88 8.14
C GLY A 117 -18.80 -14.77 6.94
N ALA A 118 -18.06 -13.68 6.84
CA ALA A 118 -17.00 -13.56 5.84
C ALA A 118 -15.97 -14.71 6.01
N PRO A 119 -15.65 -15.46 4.95
CA PRO A 119 -14.70 -16.56 5.06
C PRO A 119 -13.28 -16.04 5.26
N PRO A 120 -12.35 -16.88 5.78
CA PRO A 120 -10.94 -16.62 5.63
C PRO A 120 -10.60 -16.37 4.16
N HIS A 121 -9.98 -15.24 3.87
CA HIS A 121 -9.67 -14.82 2.51
C HIS A 121 -8.31 -14.12 2.46
N GLY A 122 -7.74 -14.11 1.27
CA GLY A 122 -6.45 -13.51 1.00
C GLY A 122 -6.29 -13.29 -0.49
N GLY A 123 -5.27 -12.54 -0.85
CA GLY A 123 -4.96 -12.29 -2.25
C GLY A 123 -3.76 -11.39 -2.40
N MET A 124 -3.43 -11.09 -3.64
CA MET A 124 -2.32 -10.23 -4.02
C MET A 124 -2.69 -9.34 -5.19
N ALA A 125 -1.98 -8.23 -5.33
CA ALA A 125 -1.98 -7.39 -6.51
C ALA A 125 -0.59 -7.45 -7.15
N ALA A 126 -0.54 -7.64 -8.47
CA ALA A 126 0.70 -7.63 -9.23
C ALA A 126 0.87 -6.29 -9.94
N GLY A 127 2.07 -5.71 -9.84
CA GLY A 127 2.47 -4.52 -10.59
C GLY A 127 2.81 -4.88 -12.02
N ILE A 128 1.80 -5.05 -12.88
CA ILE A 128 1.96 -5.51 -14.26
C ILE A 128 2.96 -4.64 -15.04
N ASP A 129 2.88 -3.31 -14.92
CA ASP A 129 3.79 -2.40 -15.61
C ASP A 129 5.25 -2.63 -15.22
N ARG A 130 5.51 -2.94 -13.95
CA ARG A 130 6.84 -3.22 -13.44
C ARG A 130 7.34 -4.59 -13.89
N ILE A 131 6.47 -5.59 -13.96
CA ILE A 131 6.78 -6.90 -14.53
C ILE A 131 7.17 -6.73 -16.00
N VAL A 132 6.36 -6.00 -16.79
CA VAL A 132 6.66 -5.72 -18.20
C VAL A 132 7.97 -4.95 -18.36
N MET A 133 8.20 -3.91 -17.54
CA MET A 133 9.44 -3.14 -17.51
C MET A 133 10.67 -4.04 -17.34
N LEU A 134 10.62 -4.99 -16.39
CA LEU A 134 11.70 -5.95 -16.17
C LEU A 134 11.88 -6.90 -17.36
N LEU A 135 10.79 -7.42 -17.93
CA LEU A 135 10.82 -8.35 -19.06
C LEU A 135 11.43 -7.75 -20.33
N VAL A 136 11.19 -6.46 -20.58
CA VAL A 136 11.72 -5.76 -21.76
C VAL A 136 13.06 -5.06 -21.49
N GLY A 137 13.59 -5.16 -20.27
CA GLY A 137 14.84 -4.50 -19.88
C GLY A 137 14.76 -2.97 -19.85
N ALA A 138 13.55 -2.40 -19.70
CA ALA A 138 13.34 -0.97 -19.58
C ALA A 138 13.87 -0.44 -18.25
N LYS A 139 14.39 0.79 -18.24
CA LYS A 139 14.94 1.41 -17.02
C LYS A 139 13.91 2.22 -16.25
N ASN A 140 12.79 2.55 -16.89
CA ASN A 140 11.77 3.42 -16.33
C ASN A 140 10.37 2.96 -16.77
N LEU A 141 9.39 3.02 -15.87
CA LEU A 141 7.98 2.69 -16.16
C LEU A 141 7.41 3.54 -17.31
N ARG A 142 7.92 4.75 -17.54
CA ARG A 142 7.51 5.60 -18.67
C ARG A 142 7.84 4.99 -20.03
N GLU A 143 8.85 4.13 -20.12
CA GLU A 143 9.24 3.47 -21.38
C GLU A 143 8.24 2.36 -21.78
N VAL A 144 7.44 1.88 -20.83
CA VAL A 144 6.41 0.85 -21.05
C VAL A 144 4.98 1.39 -20.92
N THR A 145 4.84 2.70 -20.71
CA THR A 145 3.55 3.39 -20.62
C THR A 145 3.33 4.19 -21.90
N MET A 146 2.18 4.02 -22.56
CA MET A 146 1.90 4.68 -23.84
C MET A 146 1.83 6.22 -23.74
N PHE A 147 1.16 6.74 -22.70
CA PHE A 147 1.01 8.18 -22.43
C PHE A 147 1.42 8.46 -20.97
N PRO A 148 2.72 8.53 -20.67
CA PRO A 148 3.19 8.70 -19.31
C PRO A 148 3.03 10.14 -18.82
N MET A 149 2.71 10.30 -17.54
CA MET A 149 2.75 11.60 -16.86
C MET A 149 4.17 11.96 -16.40
N ASN A 150 4.43 13.26 -16.25
CA ASN A 150 5.65 13.75 -15.62
C ASN A 150 5.60 13.55 -14.08
N GLN A 151 6.67 13.92 -13.36
CA GLN A 151 6.74 13.74 -11.90
C GLN A 151 5.72 14.60 -11.12
N GLN A 152 5.18 15.62 -11.75
CA GLN A 152 4.16 16.51 -11.20
C GLN A 152 2.74 16.07 -11.63
N ALA A 153 2.58 14.85 -12.15
CA ALA A 153 1.33 14.28 -12.64
C ALA A 153 0.68 15.05 -13.81
N TYR A 154 1.49 15.78 -14.61
CA TYR A 154 1.02 16.38 -15.85
C TYR A 154 1.16 15.42 -17.03
N ASP A 155 0.09 15.30 -17.81
CA ASP A 155 0.13 14.76 -19.16
C ASP A 155 0.47 15.90 -20.13
N LEU A 156 1.70 15.86 -20.67
CA LEU A 156 2.20 16.90 -21.57
C LEU A 156 1.62 16.80 -22.99
N LEU A 157 1.13 15.62 -23.38
CA LEU A 157 0.51 15.42 -24.69
C LEU A 157 -0.88 16.05 -24.72
N MET A 158 -1.65 15.82 -23.66
CA MET A 158 -3.03 16.30 -23.54
C MET A 158 -3.14 17.67 -22.85
N ASN A 159 -2.03 18.21 -22.36
CA ASN A 159 -1.99 19.43 -21.56
C ASN A 159 -2.94 19.34 -20.34
N ALA A 160 -2.84 18.25 -19.59
CA ALA A 160 -3.68 17.94 -18.43
C ALA A 160 -2.83 17.85 -17.15
N PRO A 161 -3.39 18.16 -15.96
CA PRO A 161 -4.75 18.67 -15.73
C PRO A 161 -4.97 20.08 -16.29
N SER A 162 -6.23 20.40 -16.61
CA SER A 162 -6.66 21.72 -17.07
C SER A 162 -7.73 22.31 -16.14
N GLU A 163 -7.96 23.61 -16.21
CA GLU A 163 -8.99 24.27 -15.40
C GLU A 163 -10.40 23.76 -15.74
N ALA A 164 -11.20 23.48 -14.71
CA ALA A 164 -12.62 23.16 -14.86
C ALA A 164 -13.43 24.43 -15.11
N THR A 165 -14.45 24.34 -15.97
CA THR A 165 -15.31 25.48 -16.27
C THR A 165 -16.18 25.86 -15.06
N PRO A 166 -16.60 27.15 -14.93
CA PRO A 166 -17.51 27.56 -13.86
C PRO A 166 -18.84 26.81 -13.85
N GLN A 167 -19.31 26.34 -15.01
CA GLN A 167 -20.52 25.53 -15.11
C GLN A 167 -20.34 24.16 -14.47
N GLN A 168 -19.29 23.42 -14.84
CA GLN A 168 -18.98 22.10 -14.27
C GLN A 168 -18.81 22.17 -12.74
N LEU A 169 -18.14 23.22 -12.25
CA LEU A 169 -17.98 23.42 -10.81
C LEU A 169 -19.31 23.63 -10.10
N ARG A 170 -20.23 24.43 -10.67
CA ARG A 170 -21.57 24.64 -10.10
C ARG A 170 -22.43 23.38 -10.11
N GLU A 171 -22.38 22.61 -11.20
CA GLU A 171 -23.13 21.35 -11.32
C GLU A 171 -22.72 20.35 -10.23
N LEU A 172 -21.44 20.33 -9.85
CA LEU A 172 -20.93 19.48 -8.77
C LEU A 172 -20.98 20.13 -7.38
N SER A 173 -21.53 21.35 -7.26
CA SER A 173 -21.51 22.14 -6.01
C SER A 173 -20.09 22.34 -5.43
N LEU A 174 -19.09 22.52 -6.31
CA LEU A 174 -17.69 22.71 -5.95
C LEU A 174 -17.25 24.16 -6.17
N ARG A 175 -16.21 24.57 -5.43
CA ARG A 175 -15.47 25.82 -5.64
C ARG A 175 -13.98 25.56 -5.49
N VAL A 176 -13.18 26.09 -6.41
CA VAL A 176 -11.71 26.06 -6.28
C VAL A 176 -11.31 27.00 -5.15
N ALA A 177 -10.61 26.47 -4.14
CA ALA A 177 -10.02 27.27 -3.07
C ALA A 177 -8.83 28.06 -3.63
N VAL A 178 -8.64 29.29 -3.16
CA VAL A 178 -7.46 30.07 -3.52
C VAL A 178 -6.25 29.40 -2.86
N ALA A 179 -5.38 28.78 -3.66
CA ALA A 179 -4.12 28.27 -3.15
C ALA A 179 -3.30 29.43 -2.57
N LYS A 180 -2.74 29.25 -1.37
CA LYS A 180 -1.68 30.15 -0.89
C LYS A 180 -0.56 30.08 -1.92
N LYS A 181 -0.22 31.23 -2.52
CA LYS A 181 1.10 31.38 -3.15
C LYS A 181 2.10 31.39 -2.01
N ASP A 182 2.91 30.35 -1.92
CA ASP A 182 4.18 30.42 -1.21
C ASP A 182 5.14 31.38 -1.94
#